data_AF-A0D8G0-F1
#
_entry.id   AF-A0D8G0-F1
#
_cell.length_a   1.000
_cell.length_b   1.000
_cell.length_c   1.000
_cell.angle_alpha   90.00
_cell.angle_beta   90.00
_cell.angle_gamma   90.00
#
_symmetry.space_group_name_H-M   'P 1'
#
loop_
_entity.id
_entity.type
_entity.pdbx_description
1 polymer ?
#
loop_
_entity_poly.entity_id
_entity_poly.type
_entity_poly.pdbx_seq_one_letter_code
_entity_poly.pdbx_strand_id
1 'polypeptide(L)'
;MQTNSFMINKHIGQSIAIGFCELEIIKQQQYQISNWNSLGHGCYLISSGGYTYNSKDWKFNFKKNGFCFNQNQIIKISYDPLNSVIIFEKLNDSQCLIEMKIATKNLHACVYVSKPKDEIEILNF
;
A
#
# COMPACT_ATOMS: atom_id res chain seq x y z
N MET A 1 -14.62 9.76 -2.04
CA MET A 1 -13.51 9.20 -1.22
C MET A 1 -13.78 7.72 -1.08
N GLN A 2 -12.82 6.87 -1.47
CA GLN A 2 -12.93 5.42 -1.31
C GLN A 2 -12.05 5.00 -0.12
N THR A 3 -12.58 4.23 0.81
CA THR A 3 -11.84 3.81 2.00
C THR A 3 -11.90 2.29 2.13
N ASN A 4 -10.76 1.68 2.45
CA ASN A 4 -10.66 0.26 2.74
C ASN A 4 -9.83 0.10 4.02
N SER A 5 -10.16 -0.89 4.86
CA SER A 5 -9.41 -1.20 6.06
C SER A 5 -8.83 -2.61 5.95
N PHE A 6 -7.57 -2.79 6.33
CA PHE A 6 -6.84 -4.03 6.22
C PHE A 6 -6.38 -4.48 7.60
N MET A 7 -6.82 -5.67 8.03
CA MET A 7 -6.30 -6.33 9.23
C MET A 7 -5.16 -7.26 8.86
N ILE A 8 -4.03 -7.12 9.55
CA ILE A 8 -2.88 -8.03 9.40
C ILE A 8 -3.07 -9.21 10.37
N ASN A 9 -3.81 -10.23 9.95
CA ASN A 9 -4.10 -11.41 10.78
C ASN A 9 -2.83 -12.22 11.08
N LYS A 10 -1.91 -12.30 10.11
CA LYS A 10 -0.66 -13.06 10.27
C LYS A 10 0.47 -12.46 9.44
N HIS A 11 1.60 -12.22 10.08
CA HIS A 11 2.82 -11.72 9.44
C HIS A 11 4.02 -12.57 9.86
N ILE A 12 4.39 -13.54 9.02
CA ILE A 12 5.54 -14.44 9.20
C ILE A 12 6.70 -14.00 8.29
N GLY A 13 6.38 -13.37 7.17
CA GLY A 13 7.35 -12.98 6.14
C GLY A 13 8.18 -11.74 6.46
N GLN A 14 9.04 -11.36 5.51
CA GLN A 14 9.88 -10.16 5.62
C GLN A 14 9.09 -8.87 5.38
N SER A 15 8.11 -8.88 4.46
CA SER A 15 7.38 -7.67 4.08
C SER A 15 5.98 -7.99 3.55
N ILE A 16 4.98 -7.31 4.10
CA ILE A 16 3.64 -7.17 3.51
C ILE A 16 3.54 -5.73 3.07
N ALA A 17 2.95 -5.45 1.92
CA ALA A 17 2.65 -4.08 1.51
C ALA A 17 1.18 -3.93 1.12
N ILE A 18 0.58 -2.79 1.47
CA ILE A 18 -0.85 -2.51 1.27
C ILE A 18 -1.02 -1.13 0.65
N GLY A 19 -2.09 -0.96 -0.12
CA GLY A 19 -2.41 0.31 -0.75
C GLY A 19 -3.26 0.13 -1.99
N PHE A 20 -2.89 0.81 -3.07
CA PHE A 20 -3.62 0.79 -4.33
C PHE A 20 -2.72 0.47 -5.52
N CYS A 21 -3.31 -0.02 -6.61
CA CYS A 21 -2.62 -0.20 -7.89
C CYS A 21 -3.45 0.20 -9.12
N GLU A 22 -2.73 0.47 -10.20
CA GLU A 22 -3.24 0.58 -11.56
C GLU A 22 -3.40 -0.85 -12.13
N LEU A 23 -4.60 -1.43 -12.01
CA LEU A 23 -4.86 -2.84 -12.29
C LEU A 23 -4.38 -3.29 -13.68
N GLU A 24 -4.54 -2.46 -14.70
CA GLU A 24 -4.11 -2.80 -16.06
C GLU A 24 -2.58 -2.91 -16.19
N ILE A 25 -1.81 -2.09 -15.48
CA ILE A 25 -0.35 -2.18 -15.44
C ILE A 25 0.07 -3.48 -14.74
N ILE A 26 -0.58 -3.80 -13.61
CA ILE A 26 -0.27 -5.02 -12.86
C ILE A 26 -0.59 -6.28 -13.66
N LYS A 27 -1.71 -6.30 -14.40
CA LYS A 27 -2.06 -7.40 -15.32
C LYS A 27 -1.03 -7.56 -16.44
N GLN A 28 -0.58 -6.46 -17.06
CA GLN A 28 0.46 -6.49 -18.10
C GLN A 28 1.77 -7.07 -17.59
N GLN A 29 2.10 -6.83 -16.31
CA GLN A 29 3.26 -7.39 -15.63
C GLN A 29 3.02 -8.80 -15.08
N GLN A 30 1.87 -9.42 -15.38
CA GLN A 30 1.48 -10.74 -14.87
C GLN A 30 1.58 -10.86 -13.34
N TYR A 31 1.28 -9.77 -12.62
CA TYR A 31 1.39 -9.68 -11.17
C TYR A 31 2.82 -9.87 -10.62
N GLN A 32 3.85 -9.70 -11.46
CA GLN A 32 5.25 -9.85 -11.10
C GLN A 32 6.00 -8.51 -11.20
N ILE A 33 6.18 -7.84 -10.06
CA ILE A 33 6.98 -6.61 -9.99
C ILE A 33 8.43 -6.99 -9.71
N SER A 34 9.29 -6.89 -10.74
CA SER A 34 10.70 -7.29 -10.67
C SER A 34 11.62 -6.23 -10.07
N ASN A 35 11.27 -4.94 -10.21
CA ASN A 35 12.05 -3.84 -9.68
C ASN A 35 11.16 -2.80 -8.97
N TRP A 36 11.16 -2.85 -7.64
CA TRP A 36 10.43 -1.91 -6.81
C TRP A 36 11.07 -0.52 -6.75
N ASN A 37 12.35 -0.39 -7.15
CA ASN A 37 13.08 0.87 -7.20
C ASN A 37 13.03 1.52 -8.60
N SER A 38 12.16 1.07 -9.51
CA SER A 38 11.84 1.81 -10.73
C SER A 38 10.46 2.44 -10.64
N LEU A 39 10.21 3.52 -11.37
CA LEU A 39 8.86 3.99 -11.63
C LEU A 39 8.16 3.07 -12.65
N GLY A 40 6.85 3.23 -12.80
CA GLY A 40 6.04 2.50 -13.78
C GLY A 40 5.59 1.10 -13.33
N HIS A 41 5.84 0.69 -12.08
CA HIS A 41 5.37 -0.60 -11.54
C HIS A 41 3.87 -0.65 -11.27
N GLY A 42 3.16 0.48 -11.29
CA GLY A 42 1.70 0.55 -11.13
C GLY A 42 1.20 0.49 -9.69
N CYS A 43 2.08 0.45 -8.69
CA CYS A 43 1.72 0.34 -7.29
C CYS A 43 1.88 1.67 -6.52
N TYR A 44 1.04 1.85 -5.49
CA TYR A 44 1.07 2.94 -4.52
C TYR A 44 0.85 2.34 -3.13
N LEU A 45 1.95 1.93 -2.49
CA LEU A 45 1.92 1.04 -1.33
C LEU A 45 2.77 1.59 -0.17
N ILE A 46 2.41 1.18 1.04
CA ILE A 46 3.29 1.17 2.21
C ILE A 46 3.61 -0.27 2.60
N SER A 47 4.83 -0.55 3.05
CA SER A 47 5.18 -1.88 3.59
C SER A 47 5.28 -1.91 5.10
N SER A 48 5.14 -3.12 5.66
CA SER A 48 5.32 -3.39 7.09
C SER A 48 6.68 -2.95 7.60
N GLY A 49 7.71 -3.00 6.74
CA GLY A 49 9.07 -2.52 7.03
C GLY A 49 9.26 -0.99 6.94
N GLY A 50 8.20 -0.22 6.70
CA GLY A 50 8.24 1.25 6.67
C GLY A 50 8.77 1.85 5.37
N TYR A 51 8.67 1.14 4.26
CA TYR A 51 8.96 1.68 2.93
C TYR A 51 7.69 2.14 2.23
N THR A 52 7.85 3.08 1.32
CA THR A 52 6.84 3.53 0.36
C THR A 52 7.22 3.12 -1.05
N TYR A 53 6.21 2.83 -1.85
CA TYR A 53 6.33 2.51 -3.27
C TYR A 53 5.35 3.39 -4.02
N ASN A 54 5.83 4.11 -5.03
CA ASN A 54 5.02 5.03 -5.81
C ASN A 54 5.40 4.87 -7.28
N SER A 55 4.41 4.57 -8.12
CA SER A 55 4.67 4.29 -9.53
C SER A 55 5.07 5.52 -10.35
N LYS A 56 4.92 6.75 -9.84
CA LYS A 56 5.08 7.98 -10.65
C LYS A 56 5.95 9.05 -10.00
N ASP A 57 6.25 8.97 -8.71
CA ASP A 57 7.05 9.96 -7.99
C ASP A 57 8.25 9.33 -7.24
N TRP A 58 9.46 9.66 -7.70
CA TRP A 58 10.73 9.24 -7.09
C TRP A 58 10.93 9.73 -5.65
N LYS A 59 10.26 10.81 -5.24
CA LYS A 59 10.33 11.32 -3.86
C LYS A 59 9.70 10.36 -2.87
N PHE A 60 8.75 9.55 -3.31
CA PHE A 60 8.08 8.53 -2.49
C PHE A 60 8.51 7.11 -2.85
N ASN A 61 8.92 6.86 -4.10
CA ASN A 61 9.27 5.51 -4.51
C ASN A 61 10.50 4.98 -3.79
N PHE A 62 10.38 3.78 -3.22
CA PHE A 62 11.42 3.06 -2.52
C PHE A 62 12.06 3.89 -1.38
N LYS A 63 11.26 4.68 -0.66
CA LYS A 63 11.73 5.52 0.47
C LYS A 63 11.26 4.98 1.80
N LYS A 64 12.15 5.01 2.80
CA LYS A 64 11.84 4.68 4.19
C LYS A 64 11.28 5.91 4.90
N ASN A 65 10.12 5.78 5.55
CA ASN A 65 9.39 6.90 6.15
C ASN A 65 8.96 6.65 7.61
N GLY A 66 9.24 5.47 8.16
CA GLY A 66 8.97 5.14 9.58
C GLY A 66 7.57 4.63 9.89
N PHE A 67 6.63 4.62 8.94
CA PHE A 67 5.33 3.97 9.12
C PHE A 67 5.49 2.45 9.01
N CYS A 68 5.86 1.80 10.10
CA CYS A 68 5.93 0.34 10.18
C CYS A 68 4.63 -0.22 10.74
N PHE A 69 4.20 -1.39 10.29
CA PHE A 69 3.04 -2.08 10.85
C PHE A 69 3.28 -3.58 10.94
N ASN A 70 2.59 -4.24 11.87
CA ASN A 70 2.79 -5.65 12.23
C ASN A 70 1.46 -6.37 12.41
N GLN A 71 1.54 -7.65 12.77
CA GLN A 71 0.39 -8.49 13.09
C GLN A 71 -0.54 -7.83 14.13
N ASN A 72 -1.84 -8.11 13.99
CA ASN A 72 -2.95 -7.60 14.81
C ASN A 72 -3.16 -6.08 14.74
N GLN A 73 -2.62 -5.42 13.71
CA GLN A 73 -2.88 -4.01 13.44
C GLN A 73 -3.84 -3.86 12.27
N ILE A 74 -4.72 -2.86 12.39
CA ILE A 74 -5.60 -2.44 11.31
C ILE A 74 -5.04 -1.18 10.68
N ILE A 75 -4.82 -1.25 9.36
CA ILE A 75 -4.41 -0.12 8.57
C ILE A 75 -5.57 0.32 7.69
N LYS A 76 -6.02 1.54 7.88
CA LYS A 76 -7.01 2.18 7.03
C LYS A 76 -6.29 2.89 5.90
N ILE A 77 -6.75 2.65 4.67
CA ILE A 77 -6.30 3.35 3.48
C ILE A 77 -7.47 4.11 2.87
N SER A 78 -7.28 5.41 2.63
CA SER A 78 -8.30 6.28 2.02
C SER A 78 -7.75 6.88 0.75
N TYR A 79 -8.50 6.73 -0.34
CA TYR A 79 -8.22 7.33 -1.63
C TYR A 79 -9.14 8.54 -1.86
N ASP A 80 -8.51 9.71 -2.01
CA ASP A 80 -9.18 10.94 -2.40
C ASP A 80 -8.84 11.30 -3.86
N PRO A 81 -9.77 11.04 -4.81
CA PRO A 81 -9.56 11.34 -6.23
C PRO A 81 -9.54 12.85 -6.54
N LEU A 82 -10.13 13.69 -5.69
CA LEU A 82 -10.19 15.13 -5.92
C LEU A 82 -8.84 15.76 -5.59
N ASN A 83 -8.26 15.38 -4.45
CA ASN A 83 -6.96 15.86 -3.99
C ASN A 83 -5.78 15.03 -4.51
N SER A 84 -6.06 13.92 -5.23
CA SER A 84 -5.04 13.02 -5.79
C SER A 84 -4.05 12.55 -4.72
N VAL A 85 -4.60 12.04 -3.61
CA VAL A 85 -3.83 11.56 -2.46
C VAL A 85 -4.38 10.23 -1.96
N ILE A 86 -3.46 9.38 -1.48
CA ILE A 86 -3.77 8.21 -0.67
C ILE A 86 -3.29 8.51 0.75
N ILE A 87 -4.16 8.28 1.73
CA ILE A 87 -3.89 8.47 3.14
C ILE A 87 -3.84 7.09 3.79
N PHE A 88 -2.75 6.80 4.48
CA PHE A 88 -2.55 5.59 5.28
C PHE A 88 -2.59 5.96 6.75
N GLU A 89 -3.39 5.26 7.54
CA GLU A 89 -3.63 5.55 8.96
C GLU A 89 -3.65 4.24 9.75
N LYS A 90 -2.99 4.20 10.91
CA LYS A 90 -3.21 3.11 11.88
C LYS A 90 -4.43 3.45 12.73
N LEU A 91 -5.45 2.59 12.72
CA LEU A 91 -6.67 2.88 13.49
C LEU A 91 -6.44 2.98 15.01
N ASN A 92 -5.43 2.30 15.53
CA ASN A 92 -5.09 2.33 16.96
C ASN A 92 -4.06 3.43 17.31
N ASP A 93 -3.60 4.19 16.32
CA ASP A 93 -2.61 5.26 16.47
C ASP A 93 -2.81 6.30 15.37
N SER A 94 -3.80 7.17 15.57
CA SER A 94 -4.20 8.20 14.62
C SER A 94 -3.13 9.30 14.40
N GLN A 95 -2.05 9.32 15.21
CA GLN A 95 -0.90 10.19 14.96
C GLN A 95 0.08 9.59 13.95
N CYS A 96 -0.02 8.29 13.69
CA CYS A 96 0.76 7.61 12.67
C CYS A 96 -0.02 7.64 11.35
N LEU A 97 0.26 8.67 10.53
CA LEU A 97 -0.32 8.82 9.20
C LEU A 97 0.74 9.06 8.12
N ILE A 98 0.44 8.64 6.89
CA ILE A 98 1.22 9.00 5.71
C ILE A 98 0.27 9.43 4.60
N GLU A 99 0.57 10.58 4.01
CA GLU A 99 -0.05 11.04 2.78
C GLU A 99 0.89 10.77 1.61
N MET A 100 0.38 10.08 0.59
CA MET A 100 1.10 9.82 -0.65
C MET A 100 0.37 10.50 -1.81
N LYS A 101 1.07 11.42 -2.47
CA LYS A 101 0.57 12.04 -3.70
C LYS A 101 0.59 11.02 -4.84
N ILE A 102 -0.47 11.04 -5.65
CA ILE A 102 -0.65 10.17 -6.81
C ILE A 102 -0.97 10.99 -8.05
N ALA A 103 -0.66 10.43 -9.22
CA ALA A 103 -0.86 11.08 -10.52
C ALA A 103 -1.86 10.31 -11.41
N THR A 104 -2.64 9.41 -10.82
CA THR A 104 -3.62 8.56 -11.53
C THR A 104 -4.93 8.47 -10.75
N LYS A 105 -6.02 8.13 -11.44
CA LYS A 105 -7.37 8.11 -10.86
C LYS A 105 -8.04 6.74 -10.79
N ASN A 106 -7.62 5.80 -11.63
CA ASN A 106 -8.24 4.48 -11.70
C ASN A 106 -7.41 3.50 -10.89
N LEU A 107 -7.74 3.44 -9.59
CA LEU A 107 -6.99 2.69 -8.60
C LEU A 107 -7.85 1.61 -7.96
N HIS A 108 -7.24 0.44 -7.77
CA HIS A 108 -7.84 -0.69 -7.08
C HIS A 108 -7.08 -0.96 -5.79
N ALA A 109 -7.80 -1.21 -4.71
CA ALA A 109 -7.19 -1.62 -3.46
C ALA A 109 -6.44 -2.94 -3.66
N CYS A 110 -5.22 -3.04 -3.13
CA CYS A 110 -4.38 -4.21 -3.34
C CYS A 110 -3.41 -4.45 -2.20
N VAL A 111 -2.89 -5.67 -2.17
CA VAL A 111 -1.91 -6.15 -1.19
C VAL A 111 -0.81 -6.89 -1.94
N TYR A 112 0.43 -6.66 -1.55
CA TYR A 112 1.58 -7.46 -1.91
C TYR A 112 1.98 -8.33 -0.73
N VAL A 113 2.14 -9.62 -0.99
CA VAL A 113 2.48 -10.62 0.02
C VAL A 113 3.77 -11.32 -0.41
N SER A 114 4.83 -11.16 0.37
CA SER A 114 6.16 -11.69 0.01
C SER A 114 6.35 -13.17 0.33
N LYS A 115 5.56 -13.74 1.26
CA LYS A 115 5.72 -15.13 1.69
C LYS A 115 4.38 -15.87 1.71
N PRO A 116 4.40 -17.17 1.35
CA PRO A 116 3.27 -18.04 1.62
C PRO A 116 2.96 -18.04 3.13
N LYS A 117 1.66 -18.08 3.49
CA LYS A 117 1.11 -18.11 4.87
C LYS A 117 1.02 -16.77 5.60
N ASP A 118 1.41 -15.65 5.00
CA ASP A 118 0.93 -14.33 5.49
C ASP A 118 -0.58 -14.23 5.20
N GLU A 119 -1.33 -13.61 6.12
CA GLU A 119 -2.80 -13.53 6.05
C GLU A 119 -3.22 -12.07 6.31
N ILE A 120 -3.94 -11.50 5.34
CA ILE A 120 -4.52 -10.16 5.40
C ILE A 120 -6.01 -10.27 5.11
N GLU A 121 -6.82 -9.55 5.88
CA GLU A 121 -8.26 -9.47 5.70
C GLU A 121 -8.68 -8.05 5.33
N ILE A 122 -9.58 -7.93 4.37
CA ILE A 122 -10.24 -6.67 4.02
C ILE A 122 -11.49 -6.56 4.90
N LEU A 123 -11.54 -5.50 5.70
CA LEU A 123 -12.68 -5.22 6.57
C LEU A 123 -13.68 -4.31 5.84
N ASN A 124 -14.93 -4.76 5.78
CA ASN A 124 -16.05 -3.96 5.30
C ASN A 124 -16.78 -3.39 6.52
N PHE A 125 -16.87 -2.06 6.62
CA PHE A 125 -17.64 -1.35 7.64
C PHE A 125 -18.76 -0.56 6.98
#